data_AF-A0A2K9F0D3-F1
#
_entry.id   AF-A0A2K9F0D3-F1
#
_cell.length_a   1.000
_cell.length_b   1.000
_cell.length_c   1.000
_cell.angle_alpha   90.00
_cell.angle_beta   90.00
_cell.angle_gamma   90.00
#
_symmetry.space_group_name_H-M   'P 1'
#
loop_
_entity.id
_entity.type
_entity.pdbx_description
1 polymer ?
#
loop_
_entity_poly.entity_id
_entity_poly.type
_entity_poly.pdbx_seq_one_letter_code
_entity_poly.pdbx_strand_id
1 'polypeptide(L)'
;MLLSAALLALVAGCGGKGEGLAERPKAKPEQVSVALADPNHQQGASPIAQARVSTKSGEILILEADGSVTSMQLDSAAGRQAILQTDRQMAALRDGSSPAWDGVIAKGVRREGPTARDIAMQEFVAQRGPALPEADGDATLDAADFRGVRITRISPDLASDLVEVSANLREGVDDDIAFSYATCALAKWAKDQGTPYARHIRTLQDERGGALVIGAVYMLSDEQPLGLRVMETNQTLRECRDRGIPAA
;
A
#
# COMPACT_ATOMS: atom_id res chain seq x y z
N MET A 1 3.39 51.10 -26.44
CA MET A 1 3.44 51.23 -24.97
C MET A 1 2.43 50.25 -24.42
N LEU A 2 2.88 49.16 -23.78
CA LEU A 2 2.83 48.98 -22.31
C LEU A 2 1.34 48.85 -21.87
N LEU A 3 0.81 47.75 -21.32
CA LEU A 3 1.30 46.84 -20.29
C LEU A 3 0.33 45.63 -20.18
N SER A 4 0.85 44.47 -19.74
CA SER A 4 0.36 43.54 -18.68
C SER A 4 -1.13 43.20 -18.56
N ALA A 5 -1.58 42.05 -18.09
CA ALA A 5 -1.04 40.74 -17.71
C ALA A 5 -2.28 39.99 -17.18
N ALA A 6 -2.52 38.74 -17.59
CA ALA A 6 -3.45 37.85 -16.90
C ALA A 6 -2.66 36.60 -16.50
N LEU A 7 -2.30 36.63 -15.23
CA LEU A 7 -1.62 35.59 -14.46
C LEU A 7 -2.62 34.45 -14.16
N LEU A 8 -2.05 33.28 -13.87
CA LEU A 8 -2.63 32.04 -13.31
C LEU A 8 -3.17 31.01 -14.30
N ALA A 9 -2.30 30.06 -14.68
CA ALA A 9 -2.70 28.67 -14.87
C ALA A 9 -2.12 27.85 -13.71
N LEU A 10 -2.97 27.59 -12.71
CA LEU A 10 -2.76 26.55 -11.72
C LEU A 10 -2.70 25.21 -12.46
N VAL A 11 -1.56 24.52 -12.37
CA VAL A 11 -1.48 23.10 -12.76
C VAL A 11 -2.17 22.31 -11.65
N ALA A 12 -3.49 22.17 -11.78
CA ALA A 12 -4.29 21.27 -10.96
C ALA A 12 -3.89 19.83 -11.30
N GLY A 13 -3.22 19.18 -10.36
CA GLY A 13 -2.94 17.75 -10.42
C GLY A 13 -4.24 16.95 -10.53
N CYS A 14 -4.18 15.86 -11.29
CA CYS A 14 -5.19 14.80 -11.27
C CYS A 14 -5.18 14.12 -9.90
N GLY A 15 -5.94 14.69 -8.99
CA GLY A 15 -6.27 14.17 -7.66
C GLY A 15 -7.59 14.80 -7.24
N GLY A 16 -8.65 14.50 -8.01
CA GLY A 16 -10.00 14.89 -7.61
C GLY A 16 -10.38 14.14 -6.34
N LYS A 17 -10.91 14.86 -5.36
CA LYS A 17 -11.55 14.30 -4.17
C LYS A 17 -12.54 13.21 -4.61
N GLY A 18 -12.22 11.96 -4.30
CA GLY A 18 -12.99 10.82 -4.76
C GLY A 18 -14.33 10.73 -4.05
N GLU A 19 -15.39 11.12 -4.74
CA GLU A 19 -16.71 10.52 -4.57
C GLU A 19 -16.94 9.55 -5.73
N GLY A 20 -16.84 8.25 -5.45
CA GLY A 20 -17.56 7.20 -6.17
C GLY A 20 -17.02 6.74 -7.53
N LEU A 21 -17.11 5.43 -7.75
CA LEU A 21 -16.75 4.65 -8.95
C LEU A 21 -17.63 4.95 -10.19
N ALA A 22 -18.10 6.18 -10.38
CA ALA A 22 -19.15 6.52 -11.37
C ALA A 22 -18.73 7.51 -12.46
N GLU A 23 -17.46 7.94 -12.53
CA GLU A 23 -17.01 8.79 -13.63
C GLU A 23 -16.66 7.97 -14.88
N ARG A 24 -17.34 8.27 -15.99
CA ARG A 24 -17.03 7.68 -17.30
C ARG A 24 -15.55 7.93 -17.60
N PRO A 25 -14.77 6.91 -18.02
CA PRO A 25 -13.37 7.10 -18.36
C PRO A 25 -13.20 8.29 -19.29
N LYS A 26 -12.28 9.21 -18.94
CA LYS A 26 -12.01 10.39 -19.76
C LYS A 26 -11.66 9.94 -21.18
N ALA A 27 -12.17 10.69 -22.17
CA ALA A 27 -11.85 10.42 -23.57
C ALA A 27 -10.34 10.41 -23.77
N LYS A 28 -9.85 9.46 -24.57
CA LYS A 28 -8.42 9.30 -24.89
C LYS A 28 -7.89 10.64 -25.45
N PRO A 29 -6.83 11.23 -24.87
CA PRO A 29 -6.27 12.48 -25.37
C PRO A 29 -5.73 12.27 -26.79
N GLU A 30 -5.82 13.29 -27.65
CA GLU A 30 -5.38 13.18 -29.05
C GLU A 30 -3.85 13.02 -29.17
N GLN A 31 -3.10 13.51 -28.18
CA GLN A 31 -1.64 13.40 -28.12
C GLN A 31 -1.16 13.15 -26.70
N VAL A 32 -0.03 12.46 -26.56
CA VAL A 32 0.68 12.26 -25.28
C VAL A 32 2.08 12.82 -25.41
N SER A 33 2.51 13.63 -24.43
CA SER A 33 3.88 14.14 -24.39
C SER A 33 4.80 13.11 -23.73
N VAL A 34 5.94 12.84 -24.35
CA VAL A 34 6.95 11.89 -23.87
C VAL A 34 8.32 12.52 -23.93
N ALA A 35 9.18 12.12 -23.00
CA ALA A 35 10.59 12.47 -23.01
C ALA A 35 11.36 11.33 -23.70
N LEU A 36 12.10 11.66 -24.77
CA LEU A 36 12.95 10.72 -25.48
C LEU A 36 14.41 11.04 -25.16
N ALA A 37 15.19 10.03 -24.80
CA ALA A 37 16.64 10.20 -24.73
C ALA A 37 17.20 10.26 -26.15
N ASP A 38 17.94 11.33 -26.48
CA ASP A 38 18.68 11.45 -27.74
C ASP A 38 20.12 10.95 -27.53
N PRO A 39 20.47 9.76 -28.04
CA PRO A 39 21.81 9.20 -27.88
C PRO A 39 22.88 9.91 -28.72
N ASN A 40 22.50 10.74 -29.70
CA ASN A 40 23.42 11.49 -30.58
C ASN A 40 23.53 12.98 -30.21
N HIS A 41 23.07 13.32 -29.01
CA HIS A 41 23.03 14.68 -28.55
C HIS A 41 24.44 15.34 -28.54
N GLN A 42 24.54 16.60 -29.00
CA GLN A 42 25.81 17.35 -29.02
C GLN A 42 26.34 17.65 -27.61
N GLN A 43 27.64 17.82 -27.39
CA GLN A 43 28.12 18.21 -26.06
C GLN A 43 27.57 19.60 -25.65
N GLY A 44 26.75 19.64 -24.59
CA GLY A 44 26.27 20.89 -23.99
C GLY A 44 24.79 21.26 -24.18
N ALA A 45 24.00 20.44 -24.89
CA ALA A 45 22.54 20.60 -24.95
C ALA A 45 21.81 19.41 -24.26
N SER A 46 20.48 19.46 -24.19
CA SER A 46 19.69 18.50 -23.41
C SER A 46 19.67 17.12 -24.06
N PRO A 47 20.15 16.05 -23.38
CA PRO A 47 20.08 14.69 -23.89
C PRO A 47 18.65 14.11 -23.84
N ILE A 48 17.67 14.93 -23.42
CA ILE A 48 16.25 14.65 -23.50
C ILE A 48 15.60 15.58 -24.52
N ALA A 49 15.03 15.00 -25.58
CA ALA A 49 14.12 15.66 -26.50
C ALA A 49 12.66 15.46 -26.05
N GLN A 50 11.84 16.49 -26.16
CA GLN A 50 10.40 16.35 -25.96
C GLN A 50 9.75 15.89 -27.26
N ALA A 51 8.99 14.80 -27.21
CA ALA A 51 8.22 14.32 -28.33
C ALA A 51 6.73 14.24 -27.99
N ARG A 52 5.90 14.32 -29.02
CA ARG A 52 4.46 14.09 -28.91
C ARG A 52 4.07 12.89 -29.73
N VAL A 53 3.31 11.98 -29.13
CA VAL A 53 2.79 10.80 -29.81
C VAL A 53 1.31 11.03 -30.10
N SER A 54 0.94 11.04 -31.39
CA SER A 54 -0.45 11.06 -31.82
C SER A 54 -1.12 9.74 -31.46
N THR A 55 -2.19 9.80 -30.69
CA THR A 55 -2.91 8.61 -30.24
C THR A 55 -3.89 8.07 -31.28
N LYS A 56 -4.15 8.83 -32.34
CA LYS A 56 -4.98 8.45 -33.49
C LYS A 56 -4.17 7.79 -34.60
N SER A 57 -2.98 8.34 -34.92
CA SER A 57 -2.16 7.88 -36.04
C SER A 57 -0.95 7.02 -35.63
N GLY A 58 -0.53 7.04 -34.36
CA GLY A 58 0.72 6.36 -33.97
C GLY A 58 1.95 7.03 -34.59
N GLU A 59 1.89 8.34 -34.83
CA GLU A 59 3.00 9.14 -35.30
C GLU A 59 3.70 9.80 -34.11
N ILE A 60 5.03 9.71 -34.08
CA ILE A 60 5.90 10.43 -33.15
C ILE A 60 6.36 11.71 -33.85
N LEU A 61 6.08 12.85 -33.24
CA LEU A 61 6.67 14.14 -33.60
C LEU A 61 7.79 14.45 -32.61
N ILE A 62 9.03 14.49 -33.07
CA ILE A 62 10.23 14.75 -32.26
C ILE A 62 10.61 16.21 -32.48
N LEU A 63 10.67 16.99 -31.40
CA LEU A 63 11.25 18.33 -31.43
C LEU A 63 12.76 18.21 -31.21
N GLU A 64 13.52 18.42 -32.28
CA GLU A 64 14.97 18.34 -32.29
C GLU A 64 15.60 19.54 -31.55
N ALA A 65 16.86 19.42 -31.18
CA ALA A 65 17.60 20.47 -30.46
C ALA A 65 17.75 21.78 -31.26
N ASP A 66 17.66 21.72 -32.60
CA ASP A 66 17.67 22.88 -33.49
C ASP A 66 16.28 23.55 -33.65
N GLY A 67 15.25 23.00 -32.97
CA GLY A 67 13.88 23.48 -33.03
C GLY A 67 13.08 22.97 -34.23
N SER A 68 13.65 22.10 -35.07
CA SER A 68 12.92 21.43 -36.14
C SER A 68 12.05 20.29 -35.59
N VAL A 69 10.98 19.97 -36.31
CA VAL A 69 10.09 18.85 -35.95
C VAL A 69 10.24 17.76 -37.00
N THR A 70 10.77 16.62 -36.60
CA THR A 70 10.82 15.42 -37.44
C THR A 70 9.66 14.50 -37.08
N SER A 71 9.14 13.75 -38.05
CA SER A 71 8.06 12.78 -37.81
C SER A 71 8.47 11.36 -38.16
N MET A 72 7.99 10.42 -37.36
CA MET A 72 8.26 9.00 -37.52
C MET A 72 7.02 8.17 -37.17
N GLN A 73 6.63 7.24 -38.03
CA GLN A 73 5.53 6.30 -37.76
C GLN A 73 6.03 5.15 -36.86
N LEU A 74 5.35 4.90 -35.73
CA LEU A 74 5.73 3.88 -34.74
C LEU A 74 5.74 2.45 -35.30
N ASP A 75 4.84 2.17 -36.24
CA ASP A 75 4.64 0.88 -36.91
C ASP A 75 5.56 0.66 -38.11
N SER A 76 6.33 1.67 -38.52
CA SER A 76 7.37 1.52 -39.53
C SER A 76 8.48 0.57 -39.06
N ALA A 77 9.32 0.09 -39.99
CA ALA A 77 10.48 -0.73 -39.62
C ALA A 77 11.43 0.02 -38.67
N ALA A 78 11.65 1.32 -38.93
CA ALA A 78 12.47 2.19 -38.08
C ALA A 78 11.83 2.44 -36.69
N GLY A 79 10.52 2.73 -36.66
CA GLY A 79 9.77 2.90 -35.42
C GLY A 79 9.75 1.64 -34.55
N ARG A 80 9.56 0.46 -35.16
CA ARG A 80 9.62 -0.83 -34.46
C ARG A 80 11.02 -1.13 -33.94
N GLN A 81 12.07 -0.82 -34.69
CA GLN A 81 13.45 -0.98 -34.21
C GLN A 81 13.78 -0.06 -33.05
N ALA A 82 13.22 1.16 -33.01
CA ALA A 82 13.37 2.07 -31.87
C ALA A 82 12.71 1.53 -30.59
N ILE A 83 11.64 0.73 -30.71
CA ILE A 83 10.92 0.10 -29.58
C ILE A 83 11.55 -1.23 -29.18
N LEU A 84 12.04 -2.01 -30.15
CA LEU A 84 12.63 -3.33 -29.96
C LEU A 84 14.05 -3.22 -29.40
N GLN A 85 14.13 -2.73 -28.16
CA GLN A 85 15.34 -2.84 -27.36
C GLN A 85 15.52 -4.26 -26.84
N THR A 86 16.77 -4.70 -26.73
CA THR A 86 17.13 -6.01 -26.18
C THR A 86 16.92 -6.04 -24.66
N ASP A 87 16.66 -7.22 -24.09
CA ASP A 87 16.43 -7.39 -22.63
C ASP A 87 17.54 -6.78 -21.76
N ARG A 88 18.79 -6.77 -22.23
CA ARG A 88 19.91 -6.12 -21.53
C ARG A 88 19.79 -4.60 -21.51
N GLN A 89 19.26 -4.01 -22.58
CA GLN A 89 19.08 -2.57 -22.69
C GLN A 89 17.90 -2.11 -21.83
N MET A 90 16.81 -2.89 -21.78
CA MET A 90 15.71 -2.70 -20.83
C MET A 90 16.15 -2.84 -19.36
N ALA A 91 17.01 -3.82 -19.05
CA ALA A 91 17.60 -3.97 -17.72
C ALA A 91 18.48 -2.77 -17.34
N ALA A 92 19.33 -2.32 -18.27
CA ALA A 92 20.21 -1.17 -18.09
C ALA A 92 19.45 0.17 -17.96
N LEU A 93 18.25 0.28 -18.56
CA LEU A 93 17.37 1.43 -18.34
C LEU A 93 16.76 1.43 -16.93
N ARG A 94 16.45 0.24 -16.37
CA ARG A 94 15.82 0.08 -15.05
C ARG A 94 16.77 0.38 -13.89
N ASP A 95 18.03 0.02 -14.02
CA ASP A 95 19.05 0.23 -12.99
C ASP A 95 19.90 1.50 -13.21
N GLY A 96 19.60 2.25 -14.28
CA GLY A 96 20.30 3.50 -14.63
C GLY A 96 21.71 3.28 -15.18
N SER A 97 22.11 2.04 -15.51
CA SER A 97 23.43 1.72 -16.05
C SER A 97 23.53 1.86 -17.58
N SER A 98 22.42 2.19 -18.27
CA SER A 98 22.44 2.40 -19.71
C SER A 98 23.35 3.60 -20.08
N PRO A 99 24.26 3.46 -21.05
CA PRO A 99 25.05 4.57 -21.59
C PRO A 99 24.18 5.68 -22.18
N ALA A 100 22.92 5.39 -22.52
CA ALA A 100 21.95 6.40 -22.95
C ALA A 100 21.58 7.40 -21.84
N TRP A 101 21.83 7.05 -20.56
CA TRP A 101 21.65 7.94 -19.42
C TRP A 101 22.92 8.72 -19.04
N ASP A 102 24.06 8.48 -19.70
CA ASP A 102 25.34 9.12 -19.41
C ASP A 102 25.26 10.60 -19.81
N GLY A 103 24.88 11.46 -18.85
CA GLY A 103 24.62 12.89 -19.05
C GLY A 103 23.14 13.31 -18.92
N VAL A 104 22.19 12.37 -18.97
CA VAL A 104 20.74 12.63 -18.77
C VAL A 104 20.36 12.62 -17.29
N ILE A 105 20.88 11.66 -16.55
CA ILE A 105 20.95 11.75 -15.09
C ILE A 105 22.27 12.50 -14.86
N ALA A 106 22.22 13.77 -14.45
CA ALA A 106 23.48 14.46 -14.15
C ALA A 106 24.27 13.57 -13.18
N LYS A 107 25.53 13.24 -13.50
CA LYS A 107 26.38 12.42 -12.64
C LYS A 107 26.35 13.02 -11.23
N GLY A 108 25.72 12.32 -10.29
CA GLY A 108 25.55 12.79 -8.91
C GLY A 108 24.11 13.19 -8.50
N VAL A 109 23.11 13.16 -9.39
CA VAL A 109 21.70 13.33 -9.02
C VAL A 109 21.23 12.07 -8.32
N ARG A 110 21.35 12.06 -6.99
CA ARG A 110 20.64 11.10 -6.14
C ARG A 110 19.17 11.50 -6.12
N ARG A 111 18.27 10.53 -6.27
CA ARG A 111 16.84 10.76 -6.10
C ARG A 111 16.61 11.35 -4.71
N GLU A 112 16.12 12.58 -4.66
CA GLU A 112 15.76 13.23 -3.40
C GLU A 112 14.35 12.78 -2.98
N GLY A 113 14.23 12.20 -1.78
CA GLY A 113 12.96 11.89 -1.14
C GLY A 113 12.46 10.44 -1.28
N PRO A 114 11.36 10.08 -0.59
CA PRO A 114 10.76 8.74 -0.59
C PRO A 114 10.09 8.39 -1.93
N THR A 115 9.99 7.10 -2.28
CA THR A 115 9.22 6.64 -3.46
C THR A 115 7.72 6.74 -3.17
N ALA A 116 6.87 6.66 -4.19
CA ALA A 116 5.42 6.56 -3.98
C ALA A 116 5.05 5.34 -3.10
N ARG A 117 5.80 4.23 -3.23
CA ARG A 117 5.66 3.06 -2.35
C ARG A 117 6.03 3.40 -0.91
N ASP A 118 7.11 4.14 -0.69
CA ASP A 118 7.57 4.51 0.65
C ASP A 118 6.56 5.46 1.31
N ILE A 119 6.03 6.43 0.56
CA ILE A 119 4.96 7.32 1.03
C ILE A 119 3.73 6.51 1.42
N ALA A 120 3.25 5.62 0.54
CA ALA A 120 2.09 4.77 0.83
C ALA A 120 2.32 3.86 2.05
N MET A 121 3.54 3.34 2.22
CA MET A 121 3.89 2.52 3.38
C MET A 121 3.91 3.35 4.67
N GLN A 122 4.45 4.57 4.62
CA GLN A 122 4.45 5.49 5.77
C GLN A 122 3.04 5.90 6.16
N GLU A 123 2.19 6.20 5.18
CA GLU A 123 0.77 6.52 5.38
C GLU A 123 0.02 5.35 6.00
N PHE A 124 0.24 4.12 5.51
CA PHE A 124 -0.36 2.92 6.11
C PHE A 124 0.12 2.69 7.55
N VAL A 125 1.41 2.88 7.81
CA VAL A 125 1.98 2.78 9.15
C VAL A 125 1.36 3.80 10.09
N ALA A 126 1.09 5.02 9.62
CA ALA A 126 0.45 6.07 10.40
C ALA A 126 -1.02 5.79 10.73
N GLN A 127 -1.68 4.91 9.97
CA GLN A 127 -3.06 4.47 10.22
C GLN A 127 -3.17 3.28 11.18
N ARG A 128 -2.04 2.74 11.66
CA ARG A 128 -2.07 1.61 12.60
C ARG A 128 -2.65 2.04 13.95
N GLY A 129 -3.63 1.28 14.42
CA GLY A 129 -4.22 1.42 15.73
C GLY A 129 -3.67 0.41 16.75
N PRO A 130 -4.09 0.53 18.02
CA PRO A 130 -3.82 -0.49 19.04
C PRO A 130 -4.38 -1.86 18.64
N ALA A 131 -3.83 -2.91 19.26
CA ALA A 131 -4.29 -4.28 19.03
C ALA A 131 -5.73 -4.48 19.50
N LEU A 132 -6.06 -3.88 20.65
CA LEU A 132 -7.40 -3.89 21.21
C LEU A 132 -8.15 -2.62 20.78
N PRO A 133 -9.44 -2.70 20.43
CA PRO A 133 -10.28 -1.54 20.20
C PRO A 133 -10.42 -0.71 21.48
N GLU A 134 -10.69 0.58 21.30
CA GLU A 134 -11.09 1.46 22.41
C GLU A 134 -12.43 0.96 22.94
N ALA A 135 -12.50 0.65 24.24
CA ALA A 135 -13.78 0.32 24.85
C ALA A 135 -14.53 1.60 25.21
N ASP A 136 -15.84 1.60 25.03
CA ASP A 136 -16.71 2.64 25.57
C ASP A 136 -16.58 2.66 27.10
N GLY A 137 -16.15 3.80 27.65
CA GLY A 137 -15.70 3.95 29.04
C GLY A 137 -16.75 3.73 30.15
N ASP A 138 -17.98 3.32 29.79
CA ASP A 138 -19.08 3.03 30.72
C ASP A 138 -19.39 1.52 30.83
N ALA A 139 -18.73 0.68 30.03
CA ALA A 139 -18.94 -0.76 30.10
C ALA A 139 -18.28 -1.35 31.36
N THR A 140 -19.10 -1.81 32.30
CA THR A 140 -18.63 -2.54 33.49
C THR A 140 -18.30 -3.98 33.12
N LEU A 141 -17.06 -4.42 33.42
CA LEU A 141 -16.63 -5.79 33.18
C LEU A 141 -16.94 -6.67 34.39
N ASP A 142 -17.73 -7.72 34.21
CA ASP A 142 -17.91 -8.80 35.19
C ASP A 142 -17.08 -10.02 34.78
N ALA A 143 -16.38 -10.65 35.73
CA ALA A 143 -15.66 -11.90 35.50
C ALA A 143 -16.60 -13.02 34.99
N ALA A 144 -17.87 -13.01 35.39
CA ALA A 144 -18.89 -13.95 34.94
C ALA A 144 -19.23 -13.83 33.44
N ASP A 145 -18.85 -12.72 32.80
CA ASP A 145 -19.08 -12.50 31.37
C ASP A 145 -18.13 -13.34 30.50
N PHE A 146 -16.99 -13.76 31.03
CA PHE A 146 -15.95 -14.49 30.30
C PHE A 146 -16.05 -15.99 30.60
N ARG A 147 -16.72 -16.75 29.72
CA ARG A 147 -17.07 -18.16 29.98
C ARG A 147 -16.01 -19.17 29.53
N GLY A 148 -15.11 -18.76 28.65
CA GLY A 148 -13.93 -19.55 28.28
C GLY A 148 -13.48 -19.34 26.85
N VAL A 149 -12.29 -19.88 26.53
CA VAL A 149 -11.68 -19.75 25.20
C VAL A 149 -11.15 -21.10 24.73
N ARG A 150 -11.26 -21.34 23.42
CA ARG A 150 -10.62 -22.44 22.69
C ARG A 150 -9.74 -21.86 21.59
N ILE A 151 -8.51 -22.35 21.50
CA ILE A 151 -7.55 -21.93 20.47
C ILE A 151 -7.22 -23.14 19.60
N THR A 152 -7.38 -22.98 18.29
CA THR A 152 -7.18 -24.05 17.30
C THR A 152 -6.31 -23.53 16.16
N ARG A 153 -5.26 -24.26 15.79
CA ARG A 153 -4.53 -23.98 14.54
C ARG A 153 -5.37 -24.46 13.36
N ILE A 154 -5.54 -23.61 12.34
CA ILE A 154 -6.37 -23.93 11.16
C ILE A 154 -5.69 -24.97 10.26
N SER A 155 -4.35 -24.95 10.20
CA SER A 155 -3.54 -25.97 9.51
C SER A 155 -2.74 -26.81 10.51
N PRO A 156 -2.98 -28.12 10.61
CA PRO A 156 -2.16 -29.02 11.41
C PRO A 156 -0.83 -29.41 10.73
N ASP A 157 -0.68 -29.13 9.42
CA ASP A 157 0.48 -29.48 8.60
C ASP A 157 1.61 -28.42 8.58
N LEU A 158 1.58 -27.46 9.52
CA LEU A 158 2.60 -26.43 9.76
C LEU A 158 2.85 -25.44 8.60
N ALA A 159 2.06 -25.50 7.51
CA ALA A 159 2.23 -24.61 6.37
C ALA A 159 1.57 -23.23 6.57
N SER A 160 0.65 -23.09 7.54
CA SER A 160 0.02 -21.80 7.83
C SER A 160 0.13 -21.41 9.30
N ASP A 161 0.54 -20.15 9.51
CA ASP A 161 0.60 -19.48 10.81
C ASP A 161 -0.77 -19.00 11.29
N LEU A 162 -1.85 -19.64 10.83
CA LEU A 162 -3.22 -19.23 11.12
C LEU A 162 -3.78 -19.93 12.36
N VAL A 163 -4.27 -19.12 13.29
CA VAL A 163 -4.90 -19.56 14.54
C VAL A 163 -6.30 -18.97 14.63
N GLU A 164 -7.27 -19.81 14.96
CA GLU A 164 -8.61 -19.38 15.34
C GLU A 164 -8.76 -19.43 16.86
N VAL A 165 -9.27 -18.33 17.41
CA VAL A 165 -9.64 -18.17 18.81
C VAL A 165 -11.14 -18.10 18.89
N SER A 166 -11.75 -19.13 19.48
CA SER A 166 -13.17 -19.17 19.78
C SER A 166 -13.38 -18.81 21.24
N ALA A 167 -14.02 -17.67 21.51
CA ALA A 167 -14.31 -17.22 22.87
C ALA A 167 -15.81 -17.22 23.13
N ASN A 168 -16.20 -17.76 24.30
CA ASN A 168 -17.57 -17.79 24.77
C ASN A 168 -17.75 -16.73 25.86
N LEU A 169 -18.78 -15.91 25.70
CA LEU A 169 -19.16 -14.85 26.62
C LEU A 169 -20.64 -14.94 26.98
N ARG A 170 -21.05 -14.17 28.00
CA ARG A 170 -22.47 -13.91 28.25
C ARG A 170 -23.07 -13.13 27.08
N GLU A 171 -24.32 -13.42 26.74
CA GLU A 171 -25.07 -12.65 25.76
C GLU A 171 -25.22 -11.18 26.19
N GLY A 172 -25.13 -10.26 25.22
CA GLY A 172 -25.20 -8.81 25.43
C GLY A 172 -23.91 -8.17 25.93
N VAL A 173 -22.78 -8.89 25.93
CA VAL A 173 -21.45 -8.28 26.08
C VAL A 173 -21.13 -7.52 24.80
N ASP A 174 -20.53 -6.34 24.94
CA ASP A 174 -20.12 -5.49 23.82
C ASP A 174 -19.11 -6.18 22.88
N ASP A 175 -19.23 -5.89 21.59
CA ASP A 175 -18.44 -6.53 20.53
C ASP A 175 -16.94 -6.24 20.66
N ASP A 176 -16.57 -5.02 21.09
CA ASP A 176 -15.17 -4.62 21.28
C ASP A 176 -14.57 -5.29 22.53
N ILE A 177 -15.37 -5.49 23.58
CA ILE A 177 -14.98 -6.30 24.75
C ILE A 177 -14.81 -7.77 24.37
N ALA A 178 -15.74 -8.32 23.60
CA ALA A 178 -15.65 -9.70 23.12
C ALA A 178 -14.39 -9.89 22.29
N PHE A 179 -14.16 -9.06 21.28
CA PHE A 179 -12.95 -9.10 20.46
C PHE A 179 -11.67 -8.93 21.29
N SER A 180 -11.69 -8.03 22.28
CA SER A 180 -10.56 -7.84 23.19
C SER A 180 -10.27 -9.10 24.00
N TYR A 181 -11.30 -9.82 24.46
CA TYR A 181 -11.14 -11.08 25.17
C TYR A 181 -10.45 -12.16 24.33
N ALA A 182 -10.88 -12.35 23.08
CA ALA A 182 -10.19 -13.27 22.16
C ALA A 182 -8.73 -12.86 21.91
N THR A 183 -8.46 -11.56 21.74
CA THR A 183 -7.10 -11.06 21.51
C THR A 183 -6.22 -11.24 22.76
N CYS A 184 -6.77 -11.03 23.96
CA CYS A 184 -6.07 -11.27 25.23
C CYS A 184 -5.72 -12.75 25.42
N ALA A 185 -6.66 -13.65 25.15
CA ALA A 185 -6.42 -15.08 25.21
C ALA A 185 -5.37 -15.55 24.20
N LEU A 186 -5.39 -14.99 22.98
CA LEU A 186 -4.33 -15.22 22.00
C LEU A 186 -2.98 -14.77 22.52
N ALA A 187 -2.88 -13.57 23.10
CA ALA A 187 -1.61 -13.02 23.57
C ALA A 187 -0.99 -13.92 24.66
N LYS A 188 -1.81 -14.47 25.57
CA LYS A 188 -1.33 -15.43 26.58
C LYS A 188 -0.80 -16.70 25.94
N TRP A 189 -1.55 -17.27 25.01
CA TRP A 189 -1.15 -18.48 24.30
C TRP A 189 0.09 -18.26 23.43
N ALA A 190 0.15 -17.16 22.69
CA ALA A 190 1.28 -16.77 21.84
C ALA A 190 2.56 -16.60 22.67
N LYS A 191 2.46 -16.04 23.88
CA LYS A 191 3.58 -15.97 24.82
C LYS A 191 4.10 -17.36 25.18
N ASP A 192 3.22 -18.31 25.45
CA ASP A 192 3.60 -19.69 25.77
C ASP A 192 4.22 -20.40 24.54
N GLN A 193 3.85 -20.00 23.32
CA GLN A 193 4.43 -20.50 22.07
C GLN A 193 5.71 -19.77 21.62
N GLY A 194 6.08 -18.67 22.28
CA GLY A 194 7.23 -17.85 21.90
C GLY A 194 7.01 -16.95 20.68
N THR A 195 5.76 -16.73 20.27
CA THR A 195 5.44 -15.87 19.11
C THR A 195 5.30 -14.40 19.55
N PRO A 196 6.08 -13.47 18.98
CA PRO A 196 6.06 -12.06 19.39
C PRO A 196 4.92 -11.25 18.79
N TYR A 197 4.41 -11.62 17.60
CA TYR A 197 3.37 -10.86 16.91
C TYR A 197 2.24 -11.72 16.39
N ALA A 198 1.05 -11.12 16.29
CA ALA A 198 -0.05 -11.66 15.51
C ALA A 198 -0.83 -10.55 14.80
N ARG A 199 -1.22 -10.80 13.55
CA ARG A 199 -2.10 -9.92 12.78
C ARG A 199 -3.52 -10.47 12.78
N HIS A 200 -4.49 -9.63 13.11
CA HIS A 200 -5.89 -9.98 12.99
C HIS A 200 -6.31 -10.12 11.51
N ILE A 201 -7.08 -11.17 11.19
CA ILE A 201 -7.56 -11.47 9.83
C ILE A 201 -9.08 -11.28 9.73
N ARG A 202 -9.84 -11.84 10.68
CA ARG A 202 -11.30 -11.74 10.70
C ARG A 202 -11.85 -12.03 12.09
N THR A 203 -13.05 -11.54 12.36
CA THR A 203 -13.88 -11.95 13.50
C THR A 203 -15.27 -12.29 13.00
N LEU A 204 -15.82 -13.40 13.45
CA LEU A 204 -17.23 -13.77 13.28
C LEU A 204 -17.90 -13.83 14.66
N GLN A 205 -19.19 -13.51 14.70
CA GLN A 205 -19.99 -13.48 15.91
C GLN A 205 -21.29 -14.25 15.70
N ASP A 206 -21.74 -14.90 16.76
CA ASP A 206 -22.95 -15.72 16.76
C ASP A 206 -23.53 -15.76 18.18
N GLU A 207 -24.85 -15.59 18.29
CA GLU A 207 -25.57 -15.63 19.56
C GLU A 207 -26.42 -16.90 19.59
N ARG A 208 -26.07 -17.84 20.47
CA ARG A 208 -26.79 -19.12 20.59
C ARG A 208 -26.90 -19.55 22.04
N GLY A 209 -28.14 -19.83 22.47
CA GLY A 209 -28.42 -20.46 23.75
C GLY A 209 -28.02 -19.63 24.98
N GLY A 210 -28.22 -18.31 24.96
CA GLY A 210 -27.85 -17.45 26.09
C GLY A 210 -26.38 -17.08 26.14
N ALA A 211 -25.63 -17.33 25.07
CA ALA A 211 -24.19 -17.11 24.97
C ALA A 211 -23.83 -16.36 23.69
N LEU A 212 -22.90 -15.43 23.83
CA LEU A 212 -22.22 -14.78 22.74
C LEU A 212 -20.96 -15.59 22.41
N VAL A 213 -20.84 -16.05 21.17
CA VAL A 213 -19.66 -16.78 20.70
C VAL A 213 -18.98 -15.95 19.63
N ILE A 214 -17.69 -15.70 19.82
CA ILE A 214 -16.86 -15.07 18.80
C ILE A 214 -15.79 -16.03 18.28
N GLY A 215 -15.51 -15.94 16.98
CA GLY A 215 -14.44 -16.67 16.30
C GLY A 215 -13.51 -15.69 15.60
N ALA A 216 -12.37 -15.40 16.22
CA ALA A 216 -11.37 -14.47 15.71
C ALA A 216 -10.16 -15.24 15.14
N VAL A 217 -9.76 -14.92 13.92
CA VAL A 217 -8.62 -15.55 13.24
C VAL A 217 -7.45 -14.58 13.16
N TYR A 218 -6.27 -15.10 13.45
CA TYR A 218 -5.02 -14.36 13.46
C TYR A 218 -3.94 -15.10 12.68
N MET A 219 -3.01 -14.34 12.13
CA MET A 219 -1.78 -14.81 11.52
C MET A 219 -0.61 -14.49 12.45
N LEU A 220 0.06 -15.53 12.95
CA LEU A 220 1.25 -15.42 13.77
C LEU A 220 2.44 -14.94 12.93
N SER A 221 3.41 -14.28 13.57
CA SER A 221 4.61 -13.80 12.91
C SER A 221 5.76 -13.55 13.90
N ASP A 222 6.99 -13.80 13.46
CA ASP A 222 8.22 -13.49 14.22
C ASP A 222 8.61 -12.01 14.09
N GLU A 223 8.25 -11.38 12.98
CA GLU A 223 8.46 -9.95 12.73
C GLU A 223 7.14 -9.19 12.75
N GLN A 224 7.16 -7.89 13.01
CA GLN A 224 5.95 -7.08 13.03
C GLN A 224 5.27 -7.08 11.65
N PRO A 225 4.10 -7.72 11.48
CA PRO A 225 3.44 -7.79 10.18
C PRO A 225 2.81 -6.45 9.81
N LEU A 226 2.55 -6.26 8.51
CA LEU A 226 1.70 -5.15 8.05
C LEU A 226 0.23 -5.43 8.39
N GLY A 227 -0.41 -4.51 9.11
CA GLY A 227 -1.82 -4.59 9.44
C GLY A 227 -2.28 -3.35 10.20
N LEU A 228 -3.58 -3.05 10.14
CA LEU A 228 -4.19 -1.93 10.87
C LEU A 228 -4.29 -2.22 12.37
N ARG A 229 -4.46 -3.49 12.75
CA ARG A 229 -4.41 -3.97 14.13
C ARG A 229 -3.42 -5.13 14.22
N VAL A 230 -2.31 -4.88 14.91
CA VAL A 230 -1.24 -5.86 15.12
C VAL A 230 -1.05 -6.04 16.61
N MET A 231 -1.17 -7.26 17.07
CA MET A 231 -0.89 -7.67 18.44
C MET A 231 0.62 -7.79 18.61
N GLU A 232 1.17 -7.08 19.59
CA GLU A 232 2.49 -7.36 20.16
C GLU A 232 2.27 -8.07 21.49
N THR A 233 2.73 -9.33 21.58
CA THR A 233 2.31 -10.26 22.63
C THR A 233 2.46 -9.71 24.05
N ASN A 234 3.59 -9.09 24.37
CA ASN A 234 3.84 -8.60 25.72
C ASN A 234 3.12 -7.28 26.00
N GLN A 235 3.03 -6.39 25.03
CA GLN A 235 2.24 -5.16 25.15
C GLN A 235 0.76 -5.46 25.34
N THR A 236 0.18 -6.32 24.52
CA THR A 236 -1.23 -6.70 24.63
C THR A 236 -1.53 -7.32 26.00
N LEU A 237 -0.66 -8.19 26.54
CA LEU A 237 -0.87 -8.74 27.89
C LEU A 237 -0.85 -7.69 29.01
N ARG A 238 -0.07 -6.62 28.86
CA ARG A 238 -0.12 -5.49 29.81
C ARG A 238 -1.45 -4.76 29.67
N GLU A 239 -1.84 -4.43 28.46
CA GLU A 239 -3.10 -3.74 28.17
C GLU A 239 -4.32 -4.52 28.65
N CYS A 240 -4.36 -5.84 28.46
CA CYS A 240 -5.42 -6.71 28.98
C CYS A 240 -5.53 -6.62 30.51
N ARG A 241 -4.40 -6.62 31.21
CA ARG A 241 -4.37 -6.47 32.68
C ARG A 241 -4.86 -5.10 33.13
N ASP A 242 -4.40 -4.04 32.46
CA ASP A 242 -4.77 -2.66 32.77
C ASP A 242 -6.28 -2.43 32.55
N ARG A 243 -6.86 -3.13 31.57
CA ARG A 243 -8.30 -3.11 31.26
C ARG A 243 -9.12 -4.11 32.08
N GLY A 244 -8.52 -4.97 32.89
CA GLY A 244 -9.23 -6.01 33.64
C GLY A 244 -9.81 -7.14 32.77
N ILE A 245 -9.39 -7.27 31.51
CA ILE A 245 -9.84 -8.32 30.60
C ILE A 245 -9.01 -9.58 30.84
N PRO A 246 -9.63 -10.73 31.16
CA PRO A 246 -8.89 -11.96 31.37
C PRO A 246 -8.21 -12.42 30.08
N ALA A 247 -6.99 -12.92 30.18
CA ALA A 247 -6.25 -13.50 29.06
C ALA A 247 -6.47 -15.03 28.96
N ALA A 248 -7.65 -15.47 29.38
CA ALA A 248 -8.06 -16.82 29.81
C ALA A 248 -7.47 -17.29 31.14
#